data_AF-A0A0B2VHY2-F1
#
_entry.id   AF-A0A0B2VHY2-F1
#
_cell.length_a   1.000
_cell.length_b   1.000
_cell.length_c   1.000
_cell.angle_alpha   90.00
_cell.angle_beta   90.00
_cell.angle_gamma   90.00
#
_symmetry.space_group_name_H-M   'P 1'
#
loop_
_entity.id
_entity.type
_entity.pdbx_description
1 polymer ?
#
loop_
_entity_poly.entity_id
_entity_poly.type
_entity_poly.pdbx_seq_one_letter_code
_entity_poly.pdbx_strand_id
1 'polypeptide(L)'
;MVVLNSLSEEDRQLLRFYSPQVDTHTEFLSKAIEEFLTVVEEQLPPREFVQKSKLIILAAHKLMYIGDSVAQCVTSSSLSVEVRRAADRLCCALKNCVQATKLASDQYPLVSAVQSMVDSIVTVSHAAHDLKLLVKQCC
;
A
#
# COMPACT_ATOMS: atom_id res chain seq x y z
N MET A 1 -23.09 5.07 -2.37
CA MET A 1 -22.68 6.30 -1.66
C MET A 1 -23.02 6.08 -0.19
N VAL A 2 -22.07 5.59 0.60
CA VAL A 2 -22.32 5.20 2.00
C VAL A 2 -22.34 6.45 2.86
N VAL A 3 -23.44 6.62 3.59
CA VAL A 3 -23.65 7.70 4.56
C VAL A 3 -22.70 7.47 5.73
N LEU A 4 -21.54 8.14 5.71
CA LEU A 4 -20.75 8.34 6.92
C LEU A 4 -21.56 9.28 7.81
N ASN A 5 -22.38 8.70 8.69
CA ASN A 5 -23.01 9.42 9.80
C ASN A 5 -21.97 10.31 10.47
N SER A 6 -22.38 11.51 10.88
CA SER A 6 -21.52 12.56 11.43
C SER A 6 -20.44 11.98 12.36
N LEU A 7 -19.21 11.87 11.87
CA LEU A 7 -18.06 11.45 12.66
C LEU A 7 -17.91 12.38 13.86
N SER A 8 -17.54 11.82 15.02
CA SER A 8 -17.22 12.61 16.20
C SER A 8 -16.04 13.54 15.93
N GLU A 9 -15.89 14.60 16.72
CA GLU A 9 -14.75 15.51 16.55
C GLU A 9 -13.42 14.80 16.86
N GLU A 10 -13.42 13.84 17.79
CA GLU A 10 -12.24 13.02 18.08
C GLU A 10 -11.81 12.17 16.87
N ASP A 11 -12.77 11.50 16.21
CA ASP A 11 -12.49 10.73 14.98
C ASP A 11 -11.92 11.66 13.89
N ARG A 12 -12.50 12.86 13.71
CA ARG A 12 -12.01 13.85 12.74
C ARG A 12 -10.61 14.35 13.07
N GLN A 13 -10.30 14.61 14.33
CA GLN A 13 -8.97 15.04 14.77
C GLN A 13 -7.93 13.94 14.51
N LEU A 14 -8.25 12.69 14.81
CA LEU A 14 -7.39 11.54 14.52
C LEU A 14 -7.10 11.43 13.02
N LEU A 15 -8.12 11.58 12.18
CA LEU A 15 -7.98 11.51 10.72
C LEU A 15 -7.15 12.68 10.17
N ARG A 16 -7.37 13.90 10.68
CA ARG A 16 -6.55 15.08 10.34
C ARG A 16 -5.09 14.90 10.72
N PHE A 17 -4.81 14.20 11.82
CA PHE A 17 -3.44 13.88 12.24
C PHE A 17 -2.76 12.88 11.29
N TYR A 18 -3.49 11.86 10.81
CA TYR A 18 -2.93 10.84 9.92
C TYR A 18 -2.94 11.23 8.42
N SER A 19 -3.84 12.10 7.98
CA SER A 19 -3.95 12.53 6.57
C SER A 19 -2.61 12.97 5.95
N PRO A 20 -1.83 13.91 6.54
CA PRO A 20 -0.57 14.32 5.94
C PRO A 20 0.47 13.18 5.93
N GLN A 21 0.46 12.29 6.93
CA GLN A 21 1.37 11.15 6.98
C GLN A 21 1.06 10.15 5.86
N VAL A 22 -0.23 9.89 5.61
CA VAL A 22 -0.68 9.03 4.52
C VAL A 22 -0.29 9.62 3.16
N ASP A 23 -0.42 10.94 2.98
CA ASP A 23 0.03 11.62 1.76
C ASP A 23 1.54 11.41 1.54
N THR A 24 2.36 11.73 2.53
CA THR A 24 3.82 11.56 2.45
C THR A 24 4.24 10.12 2.17
N HIS A 25 3.64 9.14 2.86
CA HIS A 25 4.00 7.74 2.64
C HIS A 25 3.50 7.19 1.30
N THR A 26 2.41 7.74 0.76
CA THR A 26 1.96 7.42 -0.59
C THR A 26 2.93 7.97 -1.64
N GLU A 27 3.45 9.19 -1.45
CA GLU A 27 4.46 9.76 -2.34
C GLU A 27 5.77 8.95 -2.33
N PHE A 28 6.23 8.51 -1.16
CA PHE A 28 7.38 7.61 -1.06
C PHE A 28 7.14 6.26 -1.75
N LEU A 29 5.93 5.72 -1.63
CA LEU A 29 5.55 4.50 -2.33
C LEU A 29 5.59 4.71 -3.85
N SER A 30 4.98 5.78 -4.36
CA SER A 30 4.98 6.09 -5.81
C SER A 30 6.41 6.21 -6.35
N LYS A 31 7.28 6.95 -5.66
CA LYS A 31 8.68 7.09 -6.07
C LYS A 31 9.42 5.74 -6.08
N ALA A 32 9.20 4.89 -5.07
CA ALA A 32 9.82 3.57 -5.03
C ALA A 32 9.34 2.67 -6.18
N ILE A 33 8.07 2.80 -6.59
CA ILE A 33 7.49 2.09 -7.73
C ILE A 33 8.10 2.59 -9.04
N GLU A 34 8.22 3.90 -9.23
CA GLU A 34 8.88 4.49 -10.42
C GLU A 34 10.31 3.97 -10.57
N GLU A 35 11.11 4.00 -9.49
CA GLU A 35 12.48 3.47 -9.50
C GLU A 35 12.52 1.96 -9.78
N PHE A 36 11.53 1.18 -9.31
CA PHE A 36 11.43 -0.24 -9.61
C PHE A 36 11.11 -0.49 -11.10
N LEU A 37 10.19 0.29 -11.68
CA LEU A 37 9.80 0.16 -13.08
C LEU A 37 11.00 0.42 -13.99
N THR A 38 11.83 1.42 -13.70
CA THR A 38 13.09 1.66 -14.44
C THR A 38 14.00 0.42 -14.41
N VAL A 39 14.16 -0.22 -13.24
CA VAL A 39 14.98 -1.44 -13.10
C VAL A 39 14.43 -2.59 -13.96
N VAL A 40 13.11 -2.71 -14.06
CA VAL A 40 12.46 -3.74 -14.90
C VAL A 40 12.58 -3.42 -16.40
N GLU A 41 12.35 -2.17 -16.78
CA GLU A 41 12.45 -1.69 -18.17
C GLU A 41 13.87 -1.85 -18.73
N GLU A 42 14.88 -1.56 -17.91
CA GLU A 42 16.30 -1.76 -18.25
C GLU A 42 16.75 -3.24 -18.17
N GLN A 43 15.84 -4.16 -17.83
CA GLN A 43 16.11 -5.60 -17.69
C GLN A 43 17.30 -5.89 -16.75
N LEU A 44 17.37 -5.14 -15.65
CA LEU A 44 18.42 -5.30 -14.66
C LEU A 44 18.27 -6.63 -13.91
N PRO A 45 19.37 -7.20 -13.39
CA PRO A 45 19.38 -8.52 -12.78
C PRO A 45 18.54 -8.57 -11.49
N PRO A 46 18.15 -9.79 -11.02
CA PRO A 46 17.30 -9.97 -9.85
C PRO A 46 17.66 -9.21 -8.59
N ARG A 47 18.96 -9.05 -8.33
CA ARG A 47 19.43 -8.27 -7.18
C ARG A 47 18.82 -6.86 -7.13
N GLU A 48 18.74 -6.18 -8.27
CA GLU A 48 18.29 -4.79 -8.36
C GLU A 48 16.78 -4.70 -8.13
N PHE A 49 15.97 -5.49 -8.84
CA PHE A 49 14.51 -5.42 -8.68
C PHE A 49 14.05 -5.98 -7.32
N VAL A 50 14.77 -6.94 -6.74
CA VAL A 50 14.51 -7.44 -5.38
C VAL A 50 14.80 -6.33 -4.37
N GLN A 51 15.88 -5.56 -4.54
CA GLN A 51 16.20 -4.44 -3.66
C GLN A 51 15.12 -3.36 -3.74
N LYS A 52 14.67 -2.98 -4.94
CA LYS A 52 13.59 -1.99 -5.11
C LYS A 52 12.24 -2.49 -4.56
N SER A 53 11.90 -3.76 -4.78
CA SER A 53 10.69 -4.38 -4.21
C SER A 53 10.66 -4.29 -2.68
N LYS A 54 11.80 -4.47 -2.00
CA LYS A 54 11.88 -4.30 -0.53
C LYS A 54 11.55 -2.88 -0.07
N LEU A 55 11.97 -1.86 -0.81
CA LEU A 55 11.66 -0.46 -0.51
C LEU A 55 10.17 -0.17 -0.67
N ILE A 56 9.56 -0.70 -1.74
CA ILE A 56 8.11 -0.63 -1.97
C ILE A 56 7.36 -1.26 -0.79
N ILE A 57 7.76 -2.48 -0.38
CA ILE A 57 7.14 -3.19 0.74
C ILE A 57 7.25 -2.37 2.03
N LEU A 58 8.42 -1.79 2.31
CA LEU A 58 8.63 -0.95 3.49
C LEU A 58 7.73 0.30 3.50
N ALA A 59 7.65 1.00 2.36
CA ALA A 59 6.81 2.19 2.23
C ALA A 59 5.32 1.86 2.41
N ALA A 60 4.84 0.80 1.76
CA ALA A 60 3.46 0.34 1.86
C ALA A 60 3.12 -0.21 3.26
N HIS A 61 4.05 -0.86 3.95
CA HIS A 61 3.84 -1.35 5.32
C HIS A 61 3.56 -0.19 6.29
N LYS A 62 4.14 0.99 6.05
CA LYS A 62 3.86 2.16 6.88
C LYS A 62 2.44 2.69 6.70
N LEU A 63 1.90 2.63 5.48
CA LEU A 63 0.49 2.94 5.20
C LEU A 63 -0.43 1.94 5.89
N MET A 64 -0.13 0.64 5.80
CA MET A 64 -0.87 -0.43 6.50
C MET A 64 -0.91 -0.18 8.02
N TYR A 65 0.23 0.14 8.63
CA TYR A 65 0.29 0.48 10.06
C TYR A 65 -0.57 1.69 10.43
N ILE A 66 -0.60 2.73 9.58
CA ILE A 66 -1.46 3.90 9.80
C ILE A 66 -2.94 3.48 9.74
N GLY A 67 -3.32 2.70 8.72
CA GLY A 67 -4.66 2.15 8.60
C GLY A 67 -5.07 1.36 9.84
N ASP A 68 -4.20 0.47 10.32
CA ASP A 68 -4.47 -0.31 11.52
C ASP A 68 -4.65 0.56 12.76
N SER A 69 -3.80 1.59 12.91
CA SER A 69 -3.89 2.54 14.02
C SER A 69 -5.21 3.32 13.98
N VAL A 70 -5.59 3.83 12.81
CA VAL A 70 -6.89 4.51 12.62
C VAL A 70 -8.04 3.58 12.97
N ALA A 71 -8.04 2.36 12.45
CA ALA A 71 -9.11 1.39 12.71
C ALA A 71 -9.23 0.98 14.18
N GLN A 72 -8.15 1.03 14.97
CA GLN A 72 -8.17 0.75 16.41
C GLN A 72 -8.60 1.96 17.25
N CYS A 73 -8.41 3.18 16.76
CA CYS A 73 -8.63 4.40 17.54
C CYS A 73 -9.93 5.15 17.21
N VAL A 74 -10.55 4.92 16.04
CA VAL A 74 -11.84 5.53 15.71
C VAL A 74 -12.98 4.90 16.51
N THR A 75 -13.93 5.73 16.93
CA THR A 75 -15.15 5.32 17.64
C THR A 75 -16.25 4.83 16.69
N SER A 76 -16.27 5.35 15.46
CA SER A 76 -17.18 4.91 14.40
C SER A 76 -16.89 3.47 13.96
N SER A 77 -17.76 2.54 14.37
CA SER A 77 -17.64 1.11 14.00
C SER A 77 -17.63 0.88 12.49
N SER A 78 -18.44 1.62 11.72
CA SER A 78 -18.44 1.51 10.25
C SER A 78 -17.10 1.93 9.65
N LEU A 79 -16.51 3.03 10.13
CA LEU A 79 -15.21 3.50 9.65
C LEU A 79 -14.09 2.54 10.05
N SER A 80 -14.10 2.05 11.29
CA SER A 80 -13.15 1.06 11.79
C SER A 80 -13.12 -0.19 10.89
N VAL A 81 -14.29 -0.74 10.55
CA VAL A 81 -14.41 -1.92 9.70
C VAL A 81 -13.88 -1.66 8.29
N GLU A 82 -14.22 -0.54 7.67
CA GLU A 82 -13.78 -0.22 6.31
C GLU A 82 -12.26 0.02 6.23
N VAL A 83 -11.71 0.74 7.20
CA VAL A 83 -10.26 0.99 7.28
C VAL A 83 -9.50 -0.32 7.56
N ARG A 84 -9.99 -1.16 8.48
CA ARG A 84 -9.41 -2.50 8.73
C ARG A 84 -9.39 -3.34 7.47
N ARG A 85 -10.52 -3.42 6.75
CA ARG A 85 -10.61 -4.17 5.49
C ARG A 85 -9.61 -3.66 4.45
N ALA A 86 -9.41 -2.35 4.37
CA ALA A 86 -8.41 -1.77 3.45
C ALA A 86 -6.97 -2.10 3.87
N ALA A 87 -6.66 -2.03 5.17
CA ALA A 87 -5.36 -2.43 5.71
C ALA A 87 -5.07 -3.92 5.46
N ASP A 88 -6.07 -4.80 5.65
CA ASP A 88 -5.97 -6.23 5.37
C ASP A 88 -5.73 -6.51 3.88
N ARG A 89 -6.44 -5.80 2.99
CA ARG A 89 -6.20 -5.90 1.54
C ARG A 89 -4.76 -5.51 1.17
N LEU A 90 -4.26 -4.42 1.74
CA LEU A 90 -2.87 -3.99 1.53
C LEU A 90 -1.87 -5.02 2.07
N CYS A 91 -2.13 -5.61 3.24
CA CYS A 91 -1.32 -6.68 3.81
C CYS A 91 -1.27 -7.93 2.91
N CYS A 92 -2.42 -8.35 2.36
CA CYS A 92 -2.49 -9.44 1.40
C CYS A 92 -1.72 -9.13 0.10
N ALA A 93 -1.85 -7.92 -0.43
CA ALA A 93 -1.11 -7.48 -1.61
C ALA A 93 0.41 -7.51 -1.37
N LEU A 94 0.87 -7.10 -0.19
CA LEU A 94 2.29 -7.14 0.19
C LEU A 94 2.83 -8.58 0.26
N LYS A 95 2.07 -9.51 0.84
CA LYS A 95 2.45 -10.93 0.88
C LYS A 95 2.58 -11.53 -0.51
N ASN A 96 1.63 -11.22 -1.40
CA ASN A 96 1.67 -11.66 -2.79
C ASN A 96 2.87 -11.04 -3.54
N CYS A 97 3.16 -9.75 -3.29
CA CYS A 97 4.34 -9.10 -3.86
C CYS A 97 5.64 -9.79 -3.45
N VAL A 98 5.82 -10.13 -2.17
CA VAL A 98 7.00 -10.89 -1.71
C VAL A 98 7.12 -12.23 -2.44
N GLN A 99 6.02 -12.96 -2.60
CA GLN A 99 6.02 -14.25 -3.30
C GLN A 99 6.34 -14.10 -4.79
N ALA A 100 5.73 -13.13 -5.46
CA ALA A 100 5.95 -12.86 -6.88
C ALA A 100 7.37 -12.37 -7.17
N THR A 101 7.92 -11.48 -6.33
CA THR A 101 9.32 -11.03 -6.43
C THR A 101 10.30 -12.19 -6.25
N LYS A 102 10.04 -13.08 -5.28
CA LYS A 102 10.86 -14.28 -5.10
C LYS A 102 10.81 -15.17 -6.34
N LEU A 103 9.62 -15.44 -6.86
CA LEU A 103 9.44 -16.26 -8.05
C LEU A 103 10.13 -15.67 -9.28
N ALA A 104 10.00 -14.36 -9.50
CA ALA A 104 10.67 -13.64 -10.58
C ALA A 104 12.20 -13.72 -10.45
N SER A 105 12.74 -13.65 -9.23
CA SER A 105 14.17 -13.83 -8.98
C SER A 105 14.63 -15.26 -9.28
N ASP A 106 13.88 -16.27 -8.85
CA ASP A 106 14.23 -17.68 -9.01
C ASP A 106 14.14 -18.14 -10.49
N GLN A 107 13.23 -17.54 -11.27
CA GLN A 107 12.94 -17.92 -12.65
C GLN A 107 13.50 -16.94 -13.69
N TYR A 108 14.28 -15.94 -13.28
CA TYR A 108 14.81 -14.95 -14.20
C TYR A 108 15.62 -15.61 -15.34
N PRO A 109 15.41 -15.26 -16.63
CA PRO A 109 14.67 -14.09 -17.14
C PRO A 109 13.25 -14.39 -17.64
N LEU A 110 12.52 -15.34 -17.03
CA LEU A 110 11.16 -15.69 -17.46
C LEU A 110 10.20 -14.48 -17.40
N VAL A 111 9.75 -14.02 -18.57
CA VAL A 111 8.93 -12.82 -18.73
C VAL A 111 7.62 -12.89 -17.94
N SER A 112 6.94 -14.05 -17.91
CA SER A 112 5.69 -14.20 -17.17
C SER A 112 5.86 -14.07 -15.64
N ALA A 113 7.01 -14.49 -15.11
CA ALA A 113 7.32 -14.33 -13.69
C ALA A 113 7.62 -12.87 -13.34
N VAL A 114 8.38 -12.17 -14.19
CA VAL A 114 8.63 -10.72 -14.05
C VAL A 114 7.32 -9.93 -14.16
N GLN A 115 6.45 -10.26 -15.12
CA GLN A 115 5.14 -9.60 -15.25
C GLN A 115 4.27 -9.83 -14.02
N SER A 116 4.23 -11.05 -13.48
CA SER A 116 3.49 -11.35 -12.24
C SER A 116 3.98 -10.53 -11.05
N MET A 117 5.30 -10.27 -10.97
CA MET A 117 5.87 -9.36 -9.97
C MET A 117 5.40 -7.91 -10.20
N VAL A 118 5.43 -7.39 -11.43
CA VAL A 118 4.94 -6.05 -11.76
C VAL A 118 3.45 -5.91 -11.40
N ASP A 119 2.61 -6.86 -11.79
CA ASP A 119 1.16 -6.86 -11.51
C ASP A 119 0.87 -6.85 -10.00
N SER A 120 1.69 -7.58 -9.22
CA SER A 120 1.58 -7.59 -7.75
C SER A 120 1.90 -6.22 -7.14
N ILE A 121 2.86 -5.48 -7.69
CA ILE A 121 3.22 -4.13 -7.24
C ILE A 121 2.15 -3.11 -7.61
N VAL A 122 1.54 -3.24 -8.80
CA VAL A 122 0.36 -2.44 -9.18
C VAL A 122 -0.79 -2.67 -8.20
N THR A 123 -1.01 -3.93 -7.79
CA THR A 123 -2.01 -4.27 -6.77
C THR A 123 -1.71 -3.62 -5.42
N VAL A 124 -0.45 -3.57 -4.99
CA VAL A 124 -0.03 -2.83 -3.78
C VAL A 124 -0.34 -1.34 -3.91
N SER A 125 -0.03 -0.74 -5.07
CA SER A 125 -0.30 0.68 -5.34
C SER A 125 -1.80 1.01 -5.22
N HIS A 126 -2.67 0.22 -5.86
CA HIS A 126 -4.12 0.40 -5.77
C HIS A 126 -4.63 0.23 -4.34
N ALA A 127 -4.20 -0.81 -3.63
CA ALA A 127 -4.63 -1.05 -2.24
C ALA A 127 -4.19 0.09 -1.29
N ALA A 128 -2.97 0.63 -1.49
CA ALA A 128 -2.47 1.77 -0.75
C ALA A 128 -3.28 3.05 -1.05
N HIS A 129 -3.64 3.26 -2.32
CA HIS A 129 -4.46 4.39 -2.74
C HIS A 129 -5.88 4.33 -2.16
N ASP A 130 -6.51 3.15 -2.17
CA ASP A 130 -7.82 2.94 -1.54
C ASP A 130 -7.81 3.29 -0.06
N LEU A 131 -6.78 2.81 0.67
CA LEU A 131 -6.59 3.14 2.08
C LEU A 131 -6.43 4.64 2.29
N LYS A 132 -5.66 5.31 1.42
CA LYS A 132 -5.49 6.75 1.45
C LYS A 132 -6.81 7.49 1.28
N LEU A 133 -7.62 7.11 0.28
CA LEU A 133 -8.90 7.74 0.04
C LEU A 133 -9.83 7.59 1.25
N LEU A 134 -9.86 6.42 1.90
CA LEU A 134 -10.69 6.20 3.10
C LEU A 134 -10.27 7.10 4.27
N VAL A 135 -8.97 7.24 4.53
CA VAL A 135 -8.47 8.13 5.61
C VAL A 135 -8.77 9.59 5.28
N LYS A 136 -8.67 10.00 4.01
CA LYS A 136 -8.87 11.40 3.59
C LYS A 136 -10.33 11.81 3.42
N GLN A 137 -11.21 10.92 2.96
CA GLN A 137 -12.64 11.22 2.76
C GLN A 137 -13.37 11.53 4.07
N CYS A 138 -12.73 11.25 5.22
CA CYS A 138 -13.29 11.44 6.54
C CYS A 138 -12.81 12.73 7.24
N CYS A 139 -11.97 13.55 6.58
CA CYS A 139 -11.42 14.82 7.10
C CYS A 139 -12.32 16.03 6.81
#